data_AF-A0A810Q559-F1
#
_entry.id   AF-A0A810Q559-F1
#
_cell.length_a   1.000
_cell.length_b   1.000
_cell.length_c   1.000
_cell.angle_alpha   90.00
_cell.angle_beta   90.00
_cell.angle_gamma   90.00
#
_symmetry.space_group_name_H-M   'P 1'
#
loop_
_entity.id
_entity.type
_entity.pdbx_description
1 polymer ?
#
loop_
_entity_poly.entity_id
_entity_poly.type
_entity_poly.pdbx_seq_one_letter_code
_entity_poly.pdbx_strand_id
1 'polypeptide(L)'
;MKHGKGKISIDLIEDDLVFITNGCCTDTSCYGDQTHAPDLSGIENGKGDSWDMWKAIAAQAEHGEYGNPDKFCSDVDATNWMSATVATSNEEIIQHIMNVCKRDPRSGKVTTGGIVTVKDSTDNWYLSWTINRQPQFKSQDKNMVLVWLYSLNTNKEGNYVKKAMRDCTGEEVCREWLYHIGMPTEKIDALAHDACNTTTCFMPYINSFFQPRKESDRPKVVPDGAVNFAFIGQFAETPRDTIFTTEYSMRTGMESVYTLLDIDRGVPEVWGSKYDVREILRACYYAIDKKPISEAPLSFKEKEMLKVVLKKVKGTDIEILLRESGLIE
;
A
#
# COMPACT_ATOMS: atom_id res chain seq x y z
N MET A 1 20.61 -14.95 -25.46
CA MET A 1 20.89 -13.61 -26.02
C MET A 1 22.28 -13.19 -25.58
N LYS A 2 23.17 -12.83 -26.52
CA LYS A 2 24.49 -12.28 -26.17
C LYS A 2 24.31 -10.78 -25.92
N HIS A 3 24.60 -10.31 -24.71
CA HIS A 3 24.60 -8.87 -24.38
C HIS A 3 25.79 -8.18 -25.04
N GLY A 4 25.62 -7.75 -26.29
CA GLY A 4 26.53 -6.83 -26.97
C GLY A 4 26.04 -5.39 -26.81
N LYS A 5 26.97 -4.44 -26.64
CA LYS A 5 26.69 -3.00 -26.64
C LYS A 5 26.13 -2.58 -28.02
N GLY A 6 24.81 -2.52 -28.12
CA GLY A 6 24.07 -2.08 -29.31
C GLY A 6 22.56 -2.08 -29.03
N LYS A 7 21.80 -1.28 -29.78
CA LYS A 7 20.33 -1.30 -29.71
C LYS A 7 19.85 -2.68 -30.18
N ILE A 8 19.20 -3.43 -29.32
CA ILE A 8 18.53 -4.69 -29.66
C ILE A 8 17.08 -4.34 -29.98
N SER A 9 16.59 -4.77 -31.14
CA SER A 9 15.17 -4.72 -31.50
C SER A 9 14.61 -6.13 -31.60
N ILE A 10 13.31 -6.26 -31.31
CA ILE A 10 12.54 -7.47 -31.51
C ILE A 10 11.36 -7.05 -32.39
N ASP A 11 11.32 -7.57 -33.62
CA ASP A 11 10.19 -7.37 -34.52
C ASP A 11 9.06 -8.29 -34.09
N LEU A 12 7.82 -7.82 -34.18
CA LEU A 12 6.62 -8.52 -33.70
C LEU A 12 5.66 -8.76 -34.85
N ILE A 13 4.99 -9.92 -34.84
CA ILE A 13 3.81 -10.21 -35.65
C ILE A 13 2.54 -10.22 -34.79
N GLU A 14 1.38 -10.40 -35.40
CA GLU A 14 0.07 -10.34 -34.72
C GLU A 14 -0.08 -11.41 -33.62
N ASP A 15 0.57 -12.56 -33.76
CA ASP A 15 0.53 -13.64 -32.76
C ASP A 15 1.54 -13.45 -31.61
N ASP A 16 2.42 -12.44 -31.69
CA ASP A 16 3.37 -12.10 -30.63
C ASP A 16 2.72 -11.15 -29.62
N LEU A 17 2.20 -11.71 -28.52
CA LEU A 17 1.52 -10.92 -27.49
C LEU A 17 2.49 -10.16 -26.57
N VAL A 18 2.25 -8.86 -26.39
CA VAL A 18 3.04 -7.99 -25.51
C VAL A 18 2.19 -7.53 -24.31
N PHE A 19 2.63 -7.89 -23.11
CA PHE A 19 2.00 -7.46 -21.85
C PHE A 19 2.88 -6.43 -21.15
N ILE A 20 2.34 -5.22 -20.97
CA ILE A 20 3.09 -4.04 -20.54
C ILE A 20 2.68 -3.70 -19.11
N THR A 21 3.59 -3.90 -18.15
CA THR A 21 3.43 -3.31 -16.82
C THR A 21 3.87 -1.84 -16.88
N ASN A 22 2.92 -0.94 -17.13
CA ASN A 22 3.20 0.49 -17.28
C ASN A 22 3.39 1.16 -15.92
N GLY A 23 4.51 1.87 -15.72
CA GLY A 23 4.83 2.53 -14.45
C GLY A 23 5.13 1.56 -13.31
N CYS A 24 5.92 2.01 -12.33
CA CYS A 24 6.32 1.21 -11.19
C CYS A 24 6.47 2.09 -9.95
N CYS A 25 5.77 1.71 -8.88
CA CYS A 25 5.81 2.45 -7.62
C CYS A 25 7.14 2.26 -6.86
N THR A 26 7.94 1.25 -7.22
CA THR A 26 9.28 1.00 -6.69
C THR A 26 10.38 1.40 -7.67
N ASP A 27 10.05 2.09 -8.76
CA ASP A 27 11.05 2.64 -9.68
C ASP A 27 11.94 3.64 -8.93
N THR A 28 13.22 3.70 -9.29
CA THR A 28 14.18 4.62 -8.69
C THR A 28 14.25 4.50 -7.14
N SER A 29 14.07 3.30 -6.59
CA SER A 29 14.23 3.06 -5.15
C SER A 29 15.69 3.27 -4.73
N CYS A 30 15.90 4.07 -3.70
CA CYS A 30 17.22 4.37 -3.15
C CYS A 30 17.40 3.67 -1.80
N TYR A 31 18.50 2.94 -1.66
CA TYR A 31 18.80 2.17 -0.45
C TYR A 31 19.89 2.85 0.37
N GLY A 32 19.68 2.87 1.68
CA GLY A 32 20.72 3.14 2.66
C GLY A 32 20.96 1.90 3.51
N ASP A 33 21.93 2.00 4.40
CA ASP A 33 22.30 0.93 5.32
C ASP A 33 22.50 1.48 6.74
N GLN A 34 23.03 0.65 7.63
CA GLN A 34 23.24 1.01 9.02
C GLN A 34 23.97 2.35 9.20
N THR A 35 24.97 2.64 8.37
CA THR A 35 25.85 3.81 8.52
C THR A 35 25.71 4.85 7.40
N HIS A 36 24.91 4.58 6.37
CA HIS A 36 24.70 5.50 5.25
C HIS A 36 23.21 5.77 5.03
N ALA A 37 22.87 7.07 4.90
CA ALA A 37 21.56 7.48 4.39
C ALA A 37 21.44 7.09 2.89
N PRO A 38 20.22 6.87 2.38
CA PRO A 38 20.03 6.59 0.96
C PRO A 38 20.50 7.77 0.10
N ASP A 39 21.22 7.50 -0.99
CA ASP A 39 21.58 8.53 -1.96
C ASP A 39 20.38 8.90 -2.84
N LEU A 40 19.86 10.11 -2.63
CA LEU A 40 18.69 10.62 -3.35
C LEU A 40 19.07 11.50 -4.55
N SER A 41 20.36 11.69 -4.83
CA SER A 41 20.84 12.63 -5.85
C SER A 41 20.46 12.25 -7.28
N GLY A 42 20.16 10.97 -7.52
CA GLY A 42 19.68 10.46 -8.81
C GLY A 42 18.17 10.55 -9.02
N ILE A 43 17.41 11.04 -8.04
CA ILE A 43 15.95 11.16 -8.18
C ILE A 43 15.61 12.42 -8.97
N GLU A 44 14.87 12.23 -10.05
CA GLU A 44 14.35 13.32 -10.88
C GLU A 44 12.85 13.13 -11.12
N ASN A 45 12.08 14.21 -10.97
CA ASN A 45 10.64 14.19 -11.20
C ASN A 45 10.31 13.65 -12.60
N GLY A 46 9.43 12.65 -12.63
CA GLY A 46 8.92 12.05 -13.85
C GLY A 46 9.90 11.15 -14.58
N LYS A 47 11.02 10.75 -13.97
CA LYS A 47 12.02 9.86 -14.57
C LYS A 47 12.13 8.52 -13.84
N GLY A 48 12.53 7.50 -14.58
CA GLY A 48 12.67 6.12 -14.13
C GLY A 48 12.38 5.17 -15.28
N ASP A 49 13.00 3.99 -15.31
CA ASP A 49 12.95 3.10 -16.48
C ASP A 49 11.51 2.76 -16.89
N SER A 50 10.63 2.50 -15.92
CA SER A 50 9.22 2.19 -16.17
C SER A 50 8.40 3.41 -16.58
N TRP A 51 8.74 4.58 -16.06
CA TRP A 51 8.07 5.85 -16.34
C TRP A 51 8.45 6.37 -17.72
N ASP A 52 9.74 6.30 -18.07
CA ASP A 52 10.27 6.67 -19.38
C ASP A 52 9.70 5.76 -20.46
N MET A 53 9.60 4.45 -20.19
CA MET A 53 8.89 3.50 -21.06
C MET A 53 7.43 3.90 -21.26
N TRP A 54 6.68 4.15 -20.18
CA TRP A 54 5.27 4.52 -20.30
C TRP A 54 5.11 5.85 -21.05
N LYS A 55 5.97 6.85 -20.81
CA LYS A 55 5.98 8.11 -21.56
C LYS A 55 6.23 7.90 -23.05
N ALA A 56 7.18 7.04 -23.41
CA ALA A 56 7.47 6.72 -24.81
C ALA A 56 6.29 6.01 -25.50
N ILE A 57 5.53 5.18 -24.77
CA ILE A 57 4.30 4.57 -25.28
C ILE A 57 3.19 5.62 -25.39
N ALA A 58 2.96 6.40 -24.33
CA ALA A 58 1.92 7.44 -24.29
C ALA A 58 2.08 8.50 -25.40
N ALA A 59 3.32 8.83 -25.78
CA ALA A 59 3.62 9.75 -26.88
C ALA A 59 3.16 9.25 -28.27
N GLN A 60 2.83 7.97 -28.40
CA GLN A 60 2.31 7.36 -29.64
C GLN A 60 0.78 7.37 -29.72
N ALA A 61 0.08 7.76 -28.65
CA ALA A 61 -1.38 7.80 -28.62
C ALA A 61 -1.94 8.96 -29.48
N GLU A 62 -2.98 8.70 -30.26
CA GLU A 62 -3.66 9.75 -31.05
C GLU A 62 -4.80 10.41 -30.26
N HIS A 63 -5.41 9.69 -29.33
CA HIS A 63 -6.58 10.08 -28.55
C HIS A 63 -6.36 9.94 -27.04
N GLY A 64 -5.12 9.68 -26.60
CA GLY A 64 -4.76 9.47 -25.19
C GLY A 64 -5.08 8.07 -24.67
N GLU A 65 -5.32 7.10 -25.57
CA GLU A 65 -5.67 5.71 -25.27
C GLU A 65 -4.60 4.95 -24.47
N TYR A 66 -3.38 5.48 -24.41
CA TYR A 66 -2.25 4.92 -23.65
C TYR A 66 -2.01 5.59 -22.29
N GLY A 67 -2.92 6.47 -21.86
CA GLY A 67 -2.90 7.13 -20.55
C GLY A 67 -1.92 8.29 -20.42
N ASN A 68 -1.76 8.77 -19.18
CA ASN A 68 -1.00 9.98 -18.85
C ASN A 68 -0.04 9.73 -17.67
N PRO A 69 1.17 9.21 -17.92
CA PRO A 69 2.14 8.88 -16.87
C PRO A 69 2.51 10.07 -15.97
N ASP A 70 2.52 11.30 -16.51
CA ASP A 70 2.87 12.49 -15.74
C ASP A 70 1.93 12.73 -14.56
N LYS A 71 0.70 12.22 -14.57
CA LYS A 71 -0.21 12.31 -13.42
C LYS A 71 0.23 11.52 -12.20
N PHE A 72 1.14 10.57 -12.37
CA PHE A 72 1.55 9.65 -11.33
C PHE A 72 3.00 9.86 -10.90
N CYS A 73 3.86 10.42 -11.76
CA CYS A 73 5.31 10.47 -11.51
C CYS A 73 5.93 11.87 -11.48
N SER A 74 5.19 12.94 -11.75
CA SER A 74 5.80 14.28 -11.91
C SER A 74 6.10 15.04 -10.61
N ASP A 75 5.70 14.52 -9.44
CA ASP A 75 5.95 15.13 -8.13
C ASP A 75 6.37 14.08 -7.08
N VAL A 76 7.68 13.85 -6.96
CA VAL A 76 8.23 12.89 -5.99
C VAL A 76 7.98 13.32 -4.54
N ASP A 77 7.86 14.62 -4.26
CA ASP A 77 7.58 15.09 -2.90
C ASP A 77 6.16 14.71 -2.46
N ALA A 78 5.21 14.61 -3.40
CA ALA A 78 3.84 14.15 -3.16
C ALA A 78 3.68 12.62 -3.21
N THR A 79 4.58 11.90 -3.90
CA THR A 79 4.42 10.45 -4.14
C THR A 79 5.35 9.57 -3.31
N ASN A 80 6.27 10.13 -2.53
CA ASN A 80 7.23 9.33 -1.79
C ASN A 80 6.69 8.81 -0.44
N TRP A 81 7.35 7.77 0.04
CA TRP A 81 7.42 7.38 1.45
C TRP A 81 8.79 6.76 1.70
N MET A 82 9.10 6.42 2.95
CA MET A 82 10.34 5.70 3.25
C MET A 82 10.06 4.55 4.20
N SER A 83 10.67 3.41 3.91
CA SER A 83 10.62 2.22 4.76
C SER A 83 12.01 1.84 5.26
N ALA A 84 12.04 1.04 6.32
CA ALA A 84 13.25 0.41 6.80
C ALA A 84 12.95 -0.99 7.33
N THR A 85 13.96 -1.85 7.32
CA THR A 85 13.92 -3.15 7.98
C THR A 85 15.01 -3.20 9.03
N VAL A 86 14.61 -3.28 10.30
CA VAL A 86 15.50 -3.46 11.45
C VAL A 86 15.62 -4.95 11.74
N ALA A 87 16.83 -5.48 11.67
CA ALA A 87 17.16 -6.85 12.06
C ALA A 87 17.78 -6.86 13.45
N THR A 88 17.26 -7.66 14.37
CA THR A 88 17.85 -7.83 15.70
C THR A 88 17.60 -9.23 16.27
N SER A 89 18.55 -9.73 17.05
CA SER A 89 18.39 -10.92 17.90
C SER A 89 18.54 -10.57 19.39
N ASN A 90 18.50 -9.29 19.73
CA ASN A 90 18.71 -8.81 21.09
C ASN A 90 17.48 -9.05 21.96
N GLU A 91 17.67 -9.77 23.08
CA GLU A 91 16.57 -10.16 23.95
C GLU A 91 15.89 -8.95 24.62
N GLU A 92 16.63 -7.88 24.96
CA GLU A 92 16.04 -6.69 25.58
C GLU A 92 15.04 -6.01 24.64
N ILE A 93 15.41 -5.85 23.37
CA ILE A 93 14.52 -5.28 22.34
C ILE A 93 13.32 -6.20 22.10
N ILE A 94 13.55 -7.52 22.00
CA ILE A 94 12.49 -8.51 21.79
C ILE A 94 11.49 -8.50 22.95
N GLN A 95 11.95 -8.36 24.20
CA GLN A 95 11.06 -8.25 25.35
C GLN A 95 10.20 -6.98 25.31
N HIS A 96 10.74 -5.84 24.86
CA HIS A 96 9.95 -4.62 24.65
C HIS A 96 8.89 -4.80 23.55
N ILE A 97 9.26 -5.43 22.43
CA ILE A 97 8.31 -5.82 21.38
C ILE A 97 7.19 -6.69 21.97
N MET A 98 7.53 -7.71 22.76
CA MET A 98 6.56 -8.61 23.41
C MET A 98 5.67 -7.87 24.41
N ASN A 99 6.20 -6.86 25.11
CA ASN A 99 5.41 -6.02 25.99
C ASN A 99 4.37 -5.19 25.22
N VAL A 100 4.64 -4.83 23.96
CA VAL A 100 3.65 -4.15 23.10
C VAL A 100 2.66 -5.14 22.51
N CYS A 101 3.13 -6.17 21.78
CA CYS A 101 2.28 -7.04 20.96
C CYS A 101 1.72 -8.27 21.70
N LYS A 102 2.20 -8.54 22.92
CA LYS A 102 1.81 -9.67 23.79
C LYS A 102 2.07 -11.06 23.21
N ARG A 103 2.99 -11.18 22.23
CA ARG A 103 3.34 -12.43 21.55
C ARG A 103 4.82 -12.50 21.26
N ASP A 104 5.42 -13.69 21.38
CA ASP A 104 6.82 -13.89 20.98
C ASP A 104 6.94 -13.89 19.44
N PRO A 105 7.70 -12.96 18.84
CA PRO A 105 7.92 -12.93 17.40
C PRO A 105 8.56 -14.19 16.84
N ARG A 106 9.32 -14.94 17.64
CA ARG A 106 10.05 -16.15 17.24
C ARG A 106 9.19 -17.41 17.23
N SER A 107 7.92 -17.31 17.67
CA SER A 107 7.00 -18.45 17.78
C SER A 107 6.52 -19.05 16.45
N GLY A 108 6.90 -18.47 15.31
CA GLY A 108 6.41 -18.90 13.99
C GLY A 108 4.98 -18.45 13.66
N LYS A 109 4.34 -17.70 14.55
CA LYS A 109 2.94 -17.29 14.46
C LYS A 109 2.82 -15.78 14.28
N VAL A 110 1.58 -15.30 14.24
CA VAL A 110 1.28 -13.87 14.15
C VAL A 110 1.92 -13.14 15.34
N THR A 111 2.63 -12.04 15.06
CA THR A 111 3.19 -11.16 16.08
C THR A 111 2.31 -9.92 16.26
N THR A 112 2.52 -8.86 15.49
CA THR A 112 1.74 -7.61 15.60
C THR A 112 0.35 -7.76 14.98
N GLY A 113 0.19 -8.63 13.98
CA GLY A 113 -1.10 -8.84 13.29
C GLY A 113 -1.46 -7.72 12.30
N GLY A 114 -0.45 -7.00 11.81
CA GLY A 114 -0.61 -5.78 11.04
C GLY A 114 0.27 -4.67 11.63
N ILE A 115 0.15 -3.48 11.06
CA ILE A 115 0.93 -2.32 11.49
C ILE A 115 0.48 -1.83 12.88
N VAL A 116 1.44 -1.38 13.67
CA VAL A 116 1.28 -0.63 14.91
C VAL A 116 1.69 0.80 14.61
N THR A 117 0.72 1.72 14.66
CA THR A 117 0.93 3.14 14.36
C THR A 117 1.22 3.94 15.62
N VAL A 118 2.30 4.71 15.60
CA VAL A 118 2.66 5.65 16.66
C VAL A 118 1.89 6.95 16.44
N LYS A 119 0.73 7.08 17.07
CA LYS A 119 -0.18 8.23 16.86
C LYS A 119 0.47 9.58 17.18
N ASP A 120 1.30 9.62 18.20
CA ASP A 120 1.97 10.87 18.63
C ASP A 120 3.11 11.30 17.69
N SER A 121 3.39 10.50 16.65
CA SER A 121 4.33 10.85 15.58
C SER A 121 3.65 11.45 14.34
N THR A 122 2.32 11.67 14.33
CA THR A 122 1.56 12.11 13.14
C THR A 122 2.12 13.41 12.53
N ASP A 123 2.55 14.36 13.35
CA ASP A 123 3.15 15.63 12.89
C ASP A 123 4.66 15.52 12.59
N ASN A 124 5.27 14.38 12.92
CA ASN A 124 6.66 14.00 12.67
C ASN A 124 6.70 13.00 11.51
N TRP A 125 7.28 11.81 11.69
CA TRP A 125 7.38 10.77 10.66
C TRP A 125 6.05 10.07 10.34
N TYR A 126 5.05 10.21 11.20
CA TYR A 126 3.82 9.42 11.19
C TYR A 126 4.13 7.92 11.04
N LEU A 127 4.99 7.44 11.95
CA LEU A 127 5.65 6.15 11.87
C LEU A 127 4.69 5.02 12.21
N SER A 128 4.81 3.94 11.44
CA SER A 128 4.16 2.67 11.73
C SER A 128 5.16 1.53 11.54
N TRP A 129 5.01 0.46 12.31
CA TRP A 129 5.88 -0.70 12.24
C TRP A 129 5.10 -2.00 12.37
N THR A 130 5.64 -3.10 11.85
CA THR A 130 5.01 -4.42 11.89
C THR A 130 6.05 -5.51 12.02
N ILE A 131 5.64 -6.62 12.62
CA ILE A 131 6.38 -7.86 12.60
C ILE A 131 5.43 -8.93 12.08
N ASN A 132 5.70 -9.41 10.87
CA ASN A 132 5.03 -10.56 10.29
C ASN A 132 5.52 -11.85 10.94
N ARG A 133 4.91 -12.98 10.56
CA ARG A 133 5.33 -14.31 11.03
C ARG A 133 6.82 -14.51 10.73
N GLN A 134 7.61 -14.84 11.74
CA GLN A 134 9.05 -15.10 11.57
C GLN A 134 9.33 -16.61 11.44
N PRO A 135 10.35 -17.02 10.67
CA PRO A 135 11.16 -16.18 9.82
C PRO A 135 10.39 -15.72 8.57
N GLN A 136 10.60 -14.47 8.16
CA GLN A 136 9.99 -13.92 6.94
C GLN A 136 10.74 -14.40 5.69
N PHE A 137 12.06 -14.59 5.79
CA PHE A 137 12.88 -15.20 4.75
C PHE A 137 13.24 -16.63 5.12
N LYS A 138 13.16 -17.57 4.16
CA LYS A 138 13.45 -18.99 4.41
C LYS A 138 14.87 -19.23 4.96
N SER A 139 15.83 -18.38 4.61
CA SER A 139 17.23 -18.43 5.03
C SER A 139 17.55 -17.62 6.30
N GLN A 140 16.58 -16.90 6.87
CA GLN A 140 16.77 -16.08 8.06
C GLN A 140 17.07 -16.96 9.28
N ASP A 141 17.99 -16.50 10.14
CA ASP A 141 18.21 -17.10 11.46
C ASP A 141 16.91 -17.05 12.28
N LYS A 142 16.52 -18.17 12.88
CA LYS A 142 15.29 -18.29 13.67
C LYS A 142 15.31 -17.46 14.96
N ASN A 143 16.49 -17.08 15.45
CA ASN A 143 16.65 -16.21 16.61
C ASN A 143 16.55 -14.73 16.25
N MET A 144 16.71 -14.39 14.96
CA MET A 144 16.61 -13.02 14.47
C MET A 144 15.16 -12.66 14.17
N VAL A 145 14.78 -11.44 14.52
CA VAL A 145 13.49 -10.83 14.22
C VAL A 145 13.72 -9.71 13.22
N LEU A 146 12.89 -9.68 12.18
CA LEU A 146 12.86 -8.58 11.22
C LEU A 146 11.63 -7.71 11.48
N VAL A 147 11.89 -6.45 11.79
CA VAL A 147 10.88 -5.42 12.02
C VAL A 147 10.85 -4.52 10.79
N TRP A 148 9.70 -4.48 10.11
CA TRP A 148 9.50 -3.53 9.02
C TRP A 148 8.82 -2.29 9.57
N LEU A 149 9.34 -1.12 9.26
CA LEU A 149 8.74 0.16 9.63
C LEU A 149 8.72 1.11 8.44
N TYR A 150 7.84 2.09 8.48
CA TYR A 150 7.77 3.14 7.47
C TYR A 150 7.31 4.46 8.07
N SER A 151 7.61 5.53 7.35
CA SER A 151 7.18 6.90 7.59
C SER A 151 6.33 7.37 6.42
N LEU A 152 5.20 8.02 6.72
CA LEU A 152 4.41 8.75 5.70
C LEU A 152 4.94 10.15 5.45
N ASN A 153 5.68 10.73 6.40
CA ASN A 153 6.26 12.06 6.31
C ASN A 153 7.80 11.96 6.28
N THR A 154 8.38 11.89 5.09
CA THR A 154 9.83 11.65 4.95
C THR A 154 10.69 12.88 5.18
N ASN A 155 10.09 14.08 5.12
CA ASN A 155 10.75 15.39 5.20
C ASN A 155 10.54 16.12 6.53
N LYS A 156 9.94 15.47 7.53
CA LYS A 156 9.69 16.02 8.87
C LYS A 156 10.69 15.46 9.87
N GLU A 157 11.12 16.28 10.83
CA GLU A 157 11.99 15.81 11.91
C GLU A 157 11.33 14.71 12.74
N GLY A 158 12.13 13.73 13.18
CA GLY A 158 11.71 12.72 14.16
C GLY A 158 11.47 13.32 15.55
N ASN A 159 10.73 12.59 16.37
CA ASN A 159 10.48 12.94 17.77
C ASN A 159 11.76 12.86 18.61
N TYR A 160 12.66 11.91 18.33
CA TYR A 160 13.92 11.70 19.07
C TYR A 160 15.14 12.16 18.26
N VAL A 161 15.28 11.71 17.01
CA VAL A 161 16.50 11.92 16.18
C VAL A 161 16.64 13.36 15.67
N LYS A 162 15.55 14.15 15.67
CA LYS A 162 15.52 15.56 15.21
C LYS A 162 16.06 15.75 13.78
N LYS A 163 15.84 14.75 12.93
CA LYS A 163 16.20 14.77 11.50
C LYS A 163 15.05 14.19 10.66
N ALA A 164 14.93 14.62 9.42
CA ALA A 164 14.03 14.01 8.46
C ALA A 164 14.45 12.57 8.16
N MET A 165 13.49 11.63 8.10
CA MET A 165 13.81 10.20 7.93
C MET A 165 14.62 9.95 6.66
N ARG A 166 14.37 10.70 5.59
CA ARG A 166 15.10 10.59 4.31
C ARG A 166 16.58 10.94 4.40
N ASP A 167 16.97 11.70 5.42
CA ASP A 167 18.35 12.11 5.68
C ASP A 167 19.02 11.24 6.78
N CYS A 168 18.32 10.21 7.27
CA CYS A 168 18.78 9.35 8.35
C CYS A 168 19.55 8.12 7.82
N THR A 169 20.60 7.73 8.54
CA THR A 169 21.17 6.38 8.42
C THR A 169 20.21 5.32 8.98
N GLY A 170 20.48 4.04 8.71
CA GLY A 170 19.75 2.94 9.34
C GLY A 170 19.80 2.97 10.86
N GLU A 171 20.96 3.28 11.44
CA GLU A 171 21.11 3.44 12.90
C GLU A 171 20.19 4.55 13.44
N GLU A 172 20.17 5.71 12.79
CA GLU A 172 19.27 6.82 13.15
C GLU A 172 17.80 6.43 13.09
N VAL A 173 17.38 5.76 12.03
CA VAL A 173 16.01 5.24 11.91
C VAL A 173 15.69 4.26 13.05
N CYS A 174 16.63 3.37 13.39
CA CYS A 174 16.48 2.43 14.49
C CYS A 174 16.31 3.16 15.83
N ARG A 175 17.10 4.20 16.10
CA ARG A 175 17.01 4.99 17.35
C ARG A 175 15.64 5.61 17.57
N GLU A 176 15.06 6.22 16.53
CA GLU A 176 13.70 6.77 16.60
C GLU A 176 12.67 5.67 16.93
N TRP A 177 12.79 4.51 16.30
CA TRP A 177 11.88 3.40 16.57
C TRP A 177 12.04 2.84 17.98
N LEU A 178 13.28 2.66 18.46
CA LEU A 178 13.57 2.21 19.83
C LEU A 178 12.97 3.19 20.86
N TYR A 179 13.04 4.49 20.61
CA TYR A 179 12.36 5.51 21.41
C TYR A 179 10.84 5.28 21.47
N HIS A 180 10.19 5.07 20.32
CA HIS A 180 8.73 4.89 20.25
C HIS A 180 8.22 3.58 20.86
N ILE A 181 9.04 2.53 20.93
CA ILE A 181 8.70 1.29 21.65
C ILE A 181 9.01 1.36 23.15
N GLY A 182 9.53 2.50 23.63
CA GLY A 182 9.75 2.77 25.05
C GLY A 182 11.07 2.27 25.62
N MET A 183 12.11 2.08 24.79
CA MET A 183 13.45 1.77 25.31
C MET A 183 13.98 2.92 26.19
N PRO A 184 14.73 2.63 27.28
CA PRO A 184 15.40 3.66 28.06
C PRO A 184 16.37 4.46 27.19
N THR A 185 16.27 5.79 27.23
CA THR A 185 16.96 6.69 26.28
C THR A 185 18.48 6.58 26.36
N GLU A 186 19.03 6.26 27.53
CA GLU A 186 20.45 6.05 27.77
C GLU A 186 21.02 4.78 27.11
N LYS A 187 20.14 3.87 26.66
CA LYS A 187 20.52 2.63 25.95
C LYS A 187 20.32 2.68 24.45
N ILE A 188 19.51 3.63 23.96
CA ILE A 188 19.06 3.67 22.57
C ILE A 188 20.23 3.67 21.59
N ASP A 189 21.21 4.55 21.80
CA ASP A 189 22.36 4.66 20.89
C ASP A 189 23.15 3.35 20.80
N ALA A 190 23.49 2.74 21.96
CA ALA A 190 24.22 1.48 22.00
C ALA A 190 23.42 0.32 21.37
N LEU A 191 22.12 0.22 21.65
CA LEU A 191 21.28 -0.84 21.08
C LEU A 191 21.09 -0.69 19.57
N ALA A 192 20.94 0.54 19.07
CA ALA A 192 20.82 0.78 17.64
C ALA A 192 22.13 0.45 16.91
N HIS A 193 23.28 0.83 17.46
CA HIS A 193 24.61 0.61 16.87
C HIS A 193 25.08 -0.85 16.98
N ASP A 194 25.03 -1.45 18.18
CA ASP A 194 25.66 -2.75 18.47
C ASP A 194 24.72 -3.95 18.25
N ALA A 195 23.41 -3.73 18.41
CA ALA A 195 22.43 -4.82 18.54
C ALA A 195 21.41 -4.88 17.41
N CYS A 196 21.46 -3.94 16.46
CA CYS A 196 20.58 -3.87 15.31
C CYS A 196 21.38 -3.69 14.01
N ASN A 197 20.81 -4.18 12.91
CA ASN A 197 21.24 -3.83 11.57
C ASN A 197 20.03 -3.37 10.76
N THR A 198 20.07 -2.15 10.25
CA THR A 198 18.92 -1.50 9.63
C THR A 198 19.22 -1.14 8.19
N THR A 199 18.43 -1.69 7.27
CA THR A 199 18.44 -1.29 5.85
C THR A 199 17.28 -0.35 5.59
N THR A 200 17.54 0.77 4.92
CA THR A 200 16.51 1.75 4.56
C THR A 200 16.20 1.69 3.06
N CYS A 201 14.98 2.06 2.69
CA CYS A 201 14.54 2.13 1.30
C CYS A 201 13.60 3.33 1.12
N PHE A 202 14.13 4.37 0.49
CA PHE A 202 13.37 5.51 0.02
C PHE A 202 12.76 5.19 -1.35
N MET A 203 11.45 5.35 -1.49
CA MET A 203 10.74 5.04 -2.74
C MET A 203 10.04 6.31 -3.23
N PRO A 204 10.52 6.94 -4.31
CA PRO A 204 9.97 8.22 -4.78
C PRO A 204 8.53 8.11 -5.29
N TYR A 205 8.12 6.94 -5.76
CA TYR A 205 6.86 6.73 -6.48
C TYR A 205 5.88 5.79 -5.77
N ILE A 206 6.10 5.48 -4.50
CA ILE A 206 5.27 4.47 -3.84
C ILE A 206 3.78 4.87 -3.79
N ASN A 207 3.49 6.14 -3.50
CA ASN A 207 2.15 6.70 -3.43
C ASN A 207 1.66 7.22 -4.80
N SER A 208 2.41 6.99 -5.88
CA SER A 208 2.00 7.36 -7.25
C SER A 208 0.64 6.78 -7.63
N PHE A 209 0.36 5.57 -7.15
CA PHE A 209 -0.94 4.91 -7.26
C PHE A 209 -2.14 5.75 -6.80
N PHE A 210 -1.95 6.59 -5.77
CA PHE A 210 -3.02 7.35 -5.13
C PHE A 210 -3.09 8.81 -5.60
N GLN A 211 -2.33 9.20 -6.61
CA GLN A 211 -2.42 10.56 -7.15
C GLN A 211 -3.82 10.82 -7.72
N PRO A 212 -4.40 12.01 -7.47
CA PRO A 212 -5.66 12.40 -8.07
C PRO A 212 -5.59 12.32 -9.60
N ARG A 213 -6.55 11.61 -10.19
CA ARG A 213 -6.54 11.29 -11.62
C ARG A 213 -7.93 11.43 -12.24
N LYS A 214 -7.97 11.55 -13.56
CA LYS A 214 -9.13 11.28 -14.40
C LYS A 214 -9.18 9.78 -14.75
N GLU A 215 -10.33 9.34 -15.23
CA GLU A 215 -10.49 7.99 -15.78
C GLU A 215 -9.52 7.75 -16.93
N SER A 216 -9.36 8.74 -17.82
CA SER A 216 -8.48 8.69 -18.99
C SER A 216 -6.98 8.69 -18.69
N ASP A 217 -6.55 8.93 -17.44
CA ASP A 217 -5.13 8.99 -17.12
C ASP A 217 -4.48 7.59 -17.05
N ARG A 218 -5.28 6.53 -16.93
CA ARG A 218 -4.83 5.13 -17.03
C ARG A 218 -5.34 4.52 -18.34
N PRO A 219 -4.52 3.77 -19.09
CA PRO A 219 -4.99 3.04 -20.26
C PRO A 219 -5.91 1.89 -19.85
N LYS A 220 -6.87 1.52 -20.70
CA LYS A 220 -7.62 0.27 -20.53
C LYS A 220 -6.65 -0.92 -20.53
N VAL A 221 -7.03 -2.01 -19.85
CA VAL A 221 -6.25 -3.27 -19.87
C VAL A 221 -5.96 -3.73 -21.30
N VAL A 222 -6.98 -3.74 -22.16
CA VAL A 222 -6.83 -3.88 -23.61
C VAL A 222 -7.41 -2.63 -24.25
N PRO A 223 -6.59 -1.73 -24.82
CA PRO A 223 -7.08 -0.55 -25.53
C PRO A 223 -8.00 -0.92 -26.71
N ASP A 224 -8.94 -0.03 -27.03
CA ASP A 224 -9.86 -0.26 -28.15
C ASP A 224 -9.07 -0.38 -29.46
N GLY A 225 -9.26 -1.49 -30.20
CA GLY A 225 -8.54 -1.76 -31.44
C GLY A 225 -7.15 -2.39 -31.27
N ALA A 226 -6.69 -2.64 -30.04
CA ALA A 226 -5.45 -3.39 -29.82
C ALA A 226 -5.56 -4.82 -30.38
N VAL A 227 -4.53 -5.24 -31.13
CA VAL A 227 -4.47 -6.58 -31.77
C VAL A 227 -3.71 -7.56 -30.88
N ASN A 228 -2.51 -7.18 -30.42
CA ASN A 228 -1.57 -8.11 -29.79
C ASN A 228 -0.89 -7.53 -28.54
N PHE A 229 -1.47 -6.53 -27.87
CA PHE A 229 -0.88 -5.97 -26.67
C PHE A 229 -1.91 -5.57 -25.61
N ALA A 230 -1.45 -5.52 -24.36
CA ALA A 230 -2.25 -5.13 -23.21
C ALA A 230 -1.41 -4.39 -22.17
N PHE A 231 -2.06 -3.50 -21.41
CA PHE A 231 -1.52 -2.90 -20.19
C PHE A 231 -1.98 -3.72 -18.98
N ILE A 232 -1.04 -4.08 -18.12
CA ILE A 232 -1.30 -4.87 -16.92
C ILE A 232 -0.71 -4.20 -15.68
N GLY A 233 -1.17 -4.64 -14.51
CA GLY A 233 -0.76 -4.06 -13.25
C GLY A 233 -1.61 -2.86 -12.87
N GLN A 234 -1.11 -2.12 -11.89
CA GLN A 234 -1.95 -1.23 -11.08
C GLN A 234 -2.15 0.16 -11.70
N PHE A 235 -1.43 0.48 -12.77
CA PHE A 235 -1.64 1.68 -13.57
C PHE A 235 -2.47 1.44 -14.84
N ALA A 236 -3.00 0.23 -15.05
CA ALA A 236 -4.05 -0.03 -16.04
C ALA A 236 -5.44 0.25 -15.44
N GLU A 237 -6.43 0.53 -16.28
CA GLU A 237 -7.82 0.82 -15.90
C GLU A 237 -8.69 -0.41 -16.06
N THR A 238 -9.27 -0.85 -14.94
CA THR A 238 -10.41 -1.78 -14.89
C THR A 238 -11.42 -1.31 -13.84
N PRO A 239 -12.75 -1.49 -14.05
CA PRO A 239 -13.78 -0.94 -13.17
C PRO A 239 -13.76 -1.48 -11.74
N ARG A 240 -14.15 -0.63 -10.78
CA ARG A 240 -14.47 -0.92 -9.37
C ARG A 240 -13.34 -1.46 -8.47
N ASP A 241 -12.34 -2.14 -9.00
CA ASP A 241 -11.32 -2.79 -8.19
C ASP A 241 -10.32 -1.79 -7.60
N THR A 242 -9.59 -2.20 -6.56
CA THR A 242 -8.67 -1.35 -5.80
C THR A 242 -7.22 -1.69 -6.06
N ILE A 243 -6.48 -0.70 -6.53
CA ILE A 243 -5.01 -0.66 -6.61
C ILE A 243 -4.35 -0.65 -5.22
N PHE A 244 -3.02 -0.68 -5.19
CA PHE A 244 -2.17 -1.05 -4.05
C PHE A 244 -2.46 -2.47 -3.53
N THR A 245 -2.90 -3.36 -4.42
CA THR A 245 -3.21 -4.76 -4.10
C THR A 245 -2.64 -5.71 -5.15
N THR A 246 -2.27 -6.91 -4.71
CA THR A 246 -1.89 -7.99 -5.62
C THR A 246 -3.08 -8.45 -6.47
N GLU A 247 -4.30 -8.39 -5.93
CA GLU A 247 -5.55 -8.73 -6.63
C GLU A 247 -5.70 -7.94 -7.93
N TYR A 248 -5.52 -6.61 -7.90
CA TYR A 248 -5.62 -5.78 -9.11
C TYR A 248 -4.62 -6.19 -10.20
N SER A 249 -3.41 -6.59 -9.78
CA SER A 249 -2.37 -7.04 -10.71
C SER A 249 -2.73 -8.38 -11.35
N MET A 250 -3.35 -9.29 -10.58
CA MET A 250 -3.86 -10.56 -11.09
C MET A 250 -5.08 -10.37 -11.98
N ARG A 251 -6.00 -9.47 -11.62
CA ARG A 251 -7.20 -9.14 -12.39
C ARG A 251 -6.85 -8.61 -13.77
N THR A 252 -6.01 -7.58 -13.85
CA THR A 252 -5.58 -7.00 -15.13
C THR A 252 -4.80 -8.01 -15.98
N GLY A 253 -3.98 -8.87 -15.35
CA GLY A 253 -3.36 -10.02 -16.03
C GLY A 253 -4.38 -11.03 -16.57
N MET A 254 -5.44 -11.34 -15.82
CA MET A 254 -6.50 -12.25 -16.28
C MET A 254 -7.32 -11.63 -17.41
N GLU A 255 -7.77 -10.39 -17.25
CA GLU A 255 -8.58 -9.67 -18.24
C GLU A 255 -7.83 -9.48 -19.56
N SER A 256 -6.53 -9.17 -19.53
CA SER A 256 -5.71 -9.03 -20.75
C SER A 256 -5.61 -10.34 -21.54
N VAL A 257 -5.24 -11.44 -20.88
CA VAL A 257 -5.11 -12.76 -21.53
C VAL A 257 -6.45 -13.25 -22.06
N TYR A 258 -7.52 -13.09 -21.29
CA TYR A 258 -8.86 -13.54 -21.71
C TYR A 258 -9.37 -12.76 -22.91
N THR A 259 -9.10 -11.46 -22.97
CA THR A 259 -9.55 -10.60 -24.06
C THR A 259 -8.73 -10.84 -25.33
N LEU A 260 -7.39 -10.90 -25.25
CA LEU A 260 -6.53 -11.06 -26.42
C LEU A 260 -6.61 -12.46 -27.06
N LEU A 261 -6.88 -13.50 -26.26
CA LEU A 261 -6.96 -14.89 -26.74
C LEU A 261 -8.39 -15.41 -26.93
N ASP A 262 -9.40 -14.55 -26.78
CA ASP A 262 -10.82 -14.90 -26.89
C ASP A 262 -11.19 -16.14 -26.04
N ILE A 263 -10.82 -16.11 -24.76
CA ILE A 263 -11.09 -17.22 -23.84
C ILE A 263 -12.58 -17.20 -23.46
N ASP A 264 -13.33 -18.21 -23.89
CA ASP A 264 -14.76 -18.39 -23.59
C ASP A 264 -15.00 -18.84 -22.13
N ARG A 265 -14.66 -17.96 -21.18
CA ARG A 265 -14.90 -18.12 -19.74
C ARG A 265 -15.01 -16.74 -19.08
N GLY A 266 -15.97 -16.58 -18.18
CA GLY A 266 -16.10 -15.34 -17.41
C GLY A 266 -14.94 -15.08 -16.45
N VAL A 267 -14.41 -13.86 -16.46
CA VAL A 267 -13.55 -13.33 -15.39
C VAL A 267 -14.44 -12.98 -14.19
N PRO A 268 -14.10 -13.41 -12.95
CA PRO A 268 -14.89 -13.07 -11.77
C PRO A 268 -14.97 -11.56 -11.58
N GLU A 269 -16.17 -11.00 -11.42
CA GLU A 269 -16.31 -9.58 -11.08
C GLU A 269 -15.70 -9.26 -9.71
N VAL A 270 -15.42 -7.97 -9.46
CA VAL A 270 -15.10 -7.49 -8.11
C VAL A 270 -16.25 -7.84 -7.16
N TRP A 271 -15.92 -8.30 -5.95
CA TRP A 271 -16.94 -8.67 -4.97
C TRP A 271 -18.00 -7.57 -4.79
N GLY A 272 -19.26 -7.96 -4.89
CA GLY A 272 -20.42 -7.07 -4.91
C GLY A 272 -20.84 -6.52 -3.55
N SER A 273 -20.00 -6.53 -2.51
CA SER A 273 -20.39 -6.13 -1.14
C SER A 273 -21.07 -4.77 -1.06
N LYS A 274 -20.64 -3.80 -1.88
CA LYS A 274 -21.26 -2.45 -1.92
C LYS A 274 -22.70 -2.43 -2.45
N TYR A 275 -23.16 -3.53 -3.04
CA TYR A 275 -24.53 -3.71 -3.53
C TYR A 275 -25.33 -4.68 -2.63
N ASP A 276 -24.67 -5.37 -1.69
CA ASP A 276 -25.32 -6.24 -0.74
C ASP A 276 -25.89 -5.41 0.43
N VAL A 277 -27.22 -5.31 0.49
CA VAL A 277 -27.92 -4.55 1.54
C VAL A 277 -27.50 -5.01 2.94
N ARG A 278 -27.20 -6.30 3.13
CA ARG A 278 -26.76 -6.84 4.43
C ARG A 278 -25.43 -6.23 4.85
N GLU A 279 -24.49 -6.13 3.91
CA GLU A 279 -23.18 -5.54 4.15
C GLU A 279 -23.25 -4.02 4.31
N ILE A 280 -24.18 -3.34 3.62
CA ILE A 280 -24.42 -1.90 3.81
C ILE A 280 -24.95 -1.63 5.23
N LEU A 281 -25.98 -2.36 5.67
CA LEU A 281 -26.55 -2.19 7.02
C LEU A 281 -25.52 -2.54 8.10
N ARG A 282 -24.76 -3.62 7.89
CA ARG A 282 -23.66 -4.00 8.76
C ARG A 282 -22.60 -2.90 8.82
N ALA A 283 -22.17 -2.36 7.67
CA ALA A 283 -21.20 -1.26 7.64
C ALA A 283 -21.69 -0.04 8.45
N CYS A 284 -22.96 0.33 8.32
CA CYS A 284 -23.55 1.41 9.13
C CYS A 284 -23.47 1.11 10.64
N TYR A 285 -23.81 -0.11 11.07
CA TYR A 285 -23.73 -0.51 12.48
C TYR A 285 -22.31 -0.42 13.05
N TYR A 286 -21.32 -0.94 12.33
CA TYR A 286 -19.93 -0.86 12.76
C TYR A 286 -19.37 0.58 12.70
N ALA A 287 -19.85 1.41 11.77
CA ALA A 287 -19.43 2.81 11.65
C ALA A 287 -19.89 3.70 12.82
N ILE A 288 -20.94 3.29 13.54
CA ILE A 288 -21.43 3.99 14.74
C ILE A 288 -21.07 3.25 16.05
N ASP A 289 -19.93 2.55 16.04
CA ASP A 289 -19.39 1.82 17.19
C ASP A 289 -20.31 0.72 17.73
N LYS A 290 -20.98 -0.01 16.82
CA LYS A 290 -21.87 -1.14 17.17
C LYS A 290 -23.05 -0.73 18.05
N LYS A 291 -23.53 0.50 17.90
CA LYS A 291 -24.69 1.02 18.60
C LYS A 291 -25.94 0.94 17.74
N PRO A 292 -27.13 0.83 18.36
CA PRO A 292 -28.38 1.05 17.64
C PRO A 292 -28.41 2.46 17.04
N ILE A 293 -29.09 2.63 15.91
CA ILE A 293 -29.19 3.92 15.19
C ILE A 293 -29.86 5.01 16.04
N SER A 294 -30.66 4.65 17.05
CA SER A 294 -31.25 5.58 18.02
C SER A 294 -30.21 6.31 18.89
N GLU A 295 -29.02 5.73 19.07
CA GLU A 295 -27.92 6.31 19.84
C GLU A 295 -26.92 7.11 18.99
N ALA A 296 -27.08 7.08 17.65
CA ALA A 296 -26.26 7.89 16.76
C ALA A 296 -26.51 9.40 17.00
N PRO A 297 -25.53 10.28 16.67
CA PRO A 297 -25.67 11.72 16.81
C PRO A 297 -26.64 12.30 15.76
N LEU A 298 -27.94 12.04 15.96
CA LEU A 298 -29.04 12.46 15.08
C LEU A 298 -29.62 13.79 15.53
N SER A 299 -29.91 14.67 14.57
CA SER A 299 -30.74 15.86 14.75
C SER A 299 -32.17 15.49 15.14
N PHE A 300 -32.93 16.45 15.68
CA PHE A 300 -34.34 16.23 16.03
C PHE A 300 -35.18 15.76 14.83
N LYS A 301 -34.94 16.33 13.64
CA LYS A 301 -35.64 15.95 12.41
C LYS A 301 -35.34 14.50 12.01
N GLU A 302 -34.09 14.07 12.12
CA GLU A 302 -33.68 12.69 11.82
C GLU A 302 -34.27 11.69 12.82
N LYS A 303 -34.34 12.05 14.12
CA LYS A 303 -34.99 11.21 15.14
C LYS A 303 -36.48 11.01 14.87
N GLU A 304 -37.20 12.06 14.52
CA GLU A 304 -38.63 11.95 14.16
C GLU A 304 -38.82 11.16 12.86
N MET A 305 -37.97 11.37 11.86
CA MET A 305 -37.99 10.59 10.62
C MET A 305 -37.73 9.11 10.89
N LEU A 306 -36.76 8.79 11.74
CA LEU A 306 -36.45 7.43 12.15
C LEU A 306 -37.69 6.75 12.78
N LYS A 307 -38.40 7.40 13.70
CA LYS A 307 -39.65 6.86 14.27
C LYS A 307 -40.69 6.54 13.19
N VAL A 308 -40.85 7.43 12.21
CA VAL A 308 -41.77 7.21 11.09
C VAL A 308 -41.33 6.02 10.23
N VAL A 309 -40.03 5.90 9.94
CA VAL A 309 -39.46 4.77 9.18
C VAL A 309 -39.68 3.46 9.94
N LEU A 310 -39.33 3.40 11.22
CA LEU A 310 -39.51 2.21 12.06
C LEU A 310 -40.98 1.77 12.14
N LYS A 311 -41.90 2.72 12.23
CA LYS A 311 -43.35 2.43 12.19
C LYS A 311 -43.78 1.85 10.84
N LYS A 312 -43.21 2.30 9.72
CA LYS A 312 -43.55 1.82 8.37
C LYS A 312 -42.99 0.44 8.06
N VAL A 313 -41.78 0.14 8.53
CA VAL A 313 -41.11 -1.15 8.25
C VAL A 313 -41.55 -2.26 9.22
N LYS A 314 -42.29 -1.93 10.27
CA LYS A 314 -42.78 -2.90 11.25
C LYS A 314 -43.59 -4.03 10.59
N GLY A 315 -43.23 -5.28 10.88
CA GLY A 315 -43.83 -6.49 10.34
C GLY A 315 -43.35 -6.85 8.92
N THR A 316 -42.25 -6.28 8.45
CA THR A 316 -41.71 -6.53 7.10
C THR A 316 -40.32 -7.16 7.14
N ASP A 317 -39.86 -7.71 6.01
CA ASP A 317 -38.49 -8.24 5.88
C ASP A 317 -37.41 -7.18 6.13
N ILE A 318 -37.74 -5.89 5.90
CA ILE A 318 -36.81 -4.78 6.19
C ILE A 318 -36.58 -4.66 7.70
N GLU A 319 -37.61 -4.86 8.52
CA GLU A 319 -37.43 -4.88 9.98
C GLU A 319 -36.51 -6.04 10.41
N ILE A 320 -36.65 -7.21 9.78
CA ILE A 320 -35.78 -8.36 10.05
C ILE A 320 -34.32 -8.01 9.75
N LEU A 321 -34.05 -7.47 8.56
CA LEU A 321 -32.69 -7.08 8.16
C LEU A 321 -32.08 -6.01 9.08
N LEU A 322 -32.86 -5.03 9.52
CA LEU A 322 -32.41 -3.99 10.46
C LEU A 322 -32.11 -4.54 11.85
N ARG A 323 -32.90 -5.51 12.33
CA ARG A 323 -32.67 -6.20 13.62
C ARG A 323 -31.42 -7.08 13.53
N GLU A 324 -31.30 -7.88 12.47
CA GLU A 324 -30.15 -8.76 12.24
C GLU A 324 -28.84 -7.98 12.08
N SER A 325 -28.88 -6.76 11.53
CA SER A 325 -27.71 -5.89 11.42
C SER A 325 -27.32 -5.23 12.75
N GLY A 326 -28.15 -5.30 13.79
CA GLY A 326 -27.95 -4.61 15.07
C GLY A 326 -28.25 -3.10 15.06
N LEU A 327 -28.81 -2.57 13.96
CA LEU A 327 -29.13 -1.14 13.85
C LEU A 327 -30.38 -0.77 14.65
N ILE A 328 -31.28 -1.72 14.88
CA ILE A 328 -32.48 -1.52 15.69
C ILE A 328 -32.62 -2.69 16.67
N GLU A 329 -33.24 -2.40 17.82
CA GLU A 329 -33.58 -3.40 18.85
C GLU A 329 -34.77 -4.24 18.44
#